data_AF-A0A3E0LUX3-F1
#
_entry.id   AF-A0A3E0LUX3-F1
#
_cell.length_a   1.000
_cell.length_b   1.000
_cell.length_c   1.000
_cell.angle_alpha   90.00
_cell.angle_beta   90.00
_cell.angle_gamma   90.00
#
_symmetry.space_group_name_H-M   'P 1'
#
loop_
_entity.id
_entity.type
_entity.pdbx_description
1 polymer ?
#
loop_
_entity_poly.entity_id
_entity_poly.type
_entity_poly.pdbx_seq_one_letter_code
_entity_poly.pdbx_strand_id
1 'polypeptide(L)'
;MNTEVFQQFFAYCVGSWQTERTYHYLAAQEVERSRTEFLIQPLTREIKQKVLTDNNYADIADLESIPGFNLGFYTISEKGEEVRQNLNLLFVVKAENNGYLEGDYLRDRAYEEARPIISAFRFDSTTRELLMTTNYTRSVSVDSITLINPDLRIRKIINYQRPQQGEPLEKVLLVGFGVECKVS
;
A
#
# COMPACT_ATOMS: atom_id res chain seq x y z
N MET A 1 -4.65 -19.63 11.92
CA MET A 1 -4.75 -18.20 11.58
C MET A 1 -5.94 -18.04 10.67
N ASN A 2 -6.95 -17.26 11.05
CA ASN A 2 -8.08 -17.02 10.16
C ASN A 2 -7.73 -15.84 9.23
N THR A 3 -7.59 -16.12 7.94
CA THR A 3 -7.24 -15.12 6.92
C THR A 3 -8.39 -14.82 5.96
N GLU A 4 -9.60 -15.35 6.20
CA GLU A 4 -10.73 -15.24 5.27
C GLU A 4 -11.09 -13.78 4.96
N VAL A 5 -11.25 -12.94 5.99
CA VAL A 5 -11.56 -11.51 5.82
C VAL A 5 -10.44 -10.77 5.08
N PHE A 6 -9.19 -11.17 5.31
CA PHE A 6 -8.02 -10.61 4.63
C PHE A 6 -7.98 -10.97 3.15
N GLN A 7 -8.23 -12.23 2.81
CA GLN A 7 -8.36 -12.68 1.43
C GLN A 7 -9.52 -11.95 0.73
N GLN A 8 -10.65 -11.82 1.41
CA GLN A 8 -11.84 -11.15 0.89
C GLN A 8 -11.59 -9.64 0.65
N PHE A 9 -10.87 -8.96 1.57
CA PHE A 9 -10.46 -7.56 1.40
C PHE A 9 -9.72 -7.36 0.08
N PHE A 10 -8.75 -8.23 -0.20
CA PHE A 10 -7.96 -8.16 -1.41
C PHE A 10 -8.70 -8.58 -2.67
N ALA A 11 -9.58 -9.57 -2.57
CA ALA A 11 -10.49 -9.92 -3.66
C ALA A 11 -11.36 -8.72 -4.05
N TYR A 12 -11.87 -7.96 -3.08
CA TYR A 12 -12.64 -6.74 -3.36
C TYR A 12 -11.79 -5.63 -3.98
N CYS A 13 -10.49 -5.57 -3.68
CA CYS A 13 -9.59 -4.56 -4.25
C CYS A 13 -9.32 -4.77 -5.75
N VAL A 14 -9.51 -5.96 -6.31
CA VAL A 14 -9.34 -6.22 -7.74
C VAL A 14 -10.37 -5.44 -8.56
N GLY A 15 -9.93 -4.84 -9.67
CA GLY A 15 -10.77 -4.02 -10.54
C GLY A 15 -10.20 -2.61 -10.76
N SER A 16 -11.02 -1.75 -11.35
CA SER A 16 -10.65 -0.37 -11.64
C SER A 16 -11.18 0.57 -10.56
N TRP A 17 -10.34 1.50 -10.13
CA TRP A 17 -10.69 2.47 -9.09
C TRP A 17 -10.34 3.88 -9.54
N GLN A 18 -11.09 4.86 -9.05
CA GLN A 18 -10.78 6.28 -9.23
C GLN A 18 -10.78 6.99 -7.90
N THR A 19 -9.94 8.01 -7.76
CA THR A 19 -9.88 8.85 -6.56
C THR A 19 -9.49 10.27 -6.95
N GLU A 20 -9.98 11.23 -6.18
CA GLU A 20 -9.27 12.47 -5.96
C GLU A 20 -8.49 12.33 -4.66
N ARG A 21 -7.22 12.74 -4.68
CA ARG A 21 -6.38 12.82 -3.49
C ARG A 21 -6.03 14.25 -3.21
N THR A 22 -5.95 14.57 -1.92
CA THR A 22 -5.42 15.84 -1.42
C THR A 22 -4.17 15.54 -0.61
N TYR A 23 -3.09 16.28 -0.88
CA TYR A 23 -1.84 16.21 -0.16
C TYR A 23 -1.56 17.55 0.51
N HIS A 24 -1.32 17.52 1.81
CA HIS A 24 -0.92 18.68 2.61
C HIS A 24 0.59 18.59 2.86
N TYR A 25 1.37 19.44 2.20
CA TYR A 25 2.82 19.55 2.38
C TYR A 25 3.11 20.54 3.51
N LEU A 26 3.34 20.02 4.72
CA LEU A 26 3.36 20.85 5.93
C LEU A 26 4.53 21.83 5.98
N ALA A 27 5.69 21.44 5.44
CA ALA A 27 6.86 22.32 5.38
C ALA A 27 6.68 23.49 4.41
N ALA A 28 5.98 23.27 3.30
CA ALA A 28 5.71 24.28 2.28
C ALA A 28 4.41 25.07 2.55
N GLN A 29 3.57 24.60 3.48
CA GLN A 29 2.21 25.10 3.70
C GLN A 29 1.35 25.05 2.42
N GLU A 30 1.60 24.04 1.59
CA GLU A 30 0.90 23.85 0.32
C GLU A 30 -0.12 22.72 0.44
N VAL A 31 -1.21 22.86 -0.30
CA VAL A 31 -2.19 21.81 -0.53
C VAL A 31 -2.23 21.55 -2.02
N GLU A 32 -2.07 20.30 -2.41
CA GLU A 32 -2.14 19.87 -3.79
C GLU A 32 -3.22 18.82 -3.97
N ARG A 33 -3.95 18.90 -5.09
CA ARG A 33 -4.92 17.88 -5.49
C ARG A 33 -4.41 17.07 -6.66
N SER A 34 -4.81 15.82 -6.73
CA SER A 34 -4.55 14.96 -7.88
C SER A 34 -5.73 14.04 -8.15
N ARG A 35 -6.02 13.79 -9.43
CA ARG A 35 -6.89 12.69 -9.85
C ARG A 35 -6.04 11.47 -10.15
N THR A 36 -6.41 10.32 -9.62
CA THR A 36 -5.74 9.05 -9.93
C THR A 36 -6.73 7.98 -10.34
N GLU A 37 -6.39 7.25 -11.39
CA GLU A 37 -7.06 6.03 -11.82
C GLU A 37 -6.14 4.84 -11.53
N PHE A 38 -6.71 3.77 -10.99
CA PHE A 38 -6.02 2.52 -10.69
C PHE A 38 -6.60 1.38 -11.52
N LEU A 39 -5.72 0.47 -11.91
CA LEU A 39 -6.08 -0.86 -12.38
C LEU A 39 -5.38 -1.88 -11.49
N ILE A 40 -6.16 -2.70 -10.78
CA ILE A 40 -5.67 -3.72 -9.86
C ILE A 40 -6.00 -5.09 -10.42
N GLN A 41 -4.98 -5.92 -10.64
CA GLN A 41 -5.11 -7.26 -11.19
C GLN A 41 -4.41 -8.28 -10.29
N PRO A 42 -4.94 -9.51 -10.13
CA PRO A 42 -4.26 -10.54 -9.36
C PRO A 42 -2.91 -10.92 -9.99
N LEU A 43 -1.93 -11.27 -9.16
CA LEU A 43 -0.66 -11.82 -9.63
C LEU A 43 -0.79 -13.30 -9.97
N THR A 44 -0.13 -13.71 -11.06
CA THR A 44 0.10 -15.14 -11.33
C THR A 44 1.16 -15.70 -10.38
N ARG A 45 1.19 -17.03 -10.25
CA ARG A 45 2.19 -17.73 -9.43
C ARG A 45 3.62 -17.36 -9.80
N GLU A 46 3.91 -17.24 -11.09
CA GLU A 46 5.24 -16.91 -11.62
C GLU A 46 5.66 -15.50 -11.19
N ILE A 47 4.74 -14.53 -11.22
CA ILE A 47 5.04 -13.17 -10.79
C ILE A 47 5.21 -13.12 -9.27
N LYS A 48 4.38 -13.85 -8.49
CA LYS A 48 4.57 -13.96 -7.04
C LYS A 48 5.97 -14.48 -6.70
N GLN A 49 6.40 -15.55 -7.36
CA GLN A 49 7.76 -16.11 -7.17
C GLN A 49 8.83 -15.07 -7.53
N LYS A 50 8.67 -14.34 -8.64
CA LYS A 50 9.60 -13.28 -9.01
C LYS A 50 9.69 -12.18 -7.95
N VAL A 51 8.57 -11.72 -7.39
CA VAL A 51 8.57 -10.70 -6.33
C VAL A 51 9.33 -11.19 -5.10
N LEU A 52 9.17 -12.45 -4.71
CA LEU A 52 9.93 -13.06 -3.60
C LEU A 52 11.42 -13.07 -3.91
N THR A 53 11.81 -13.56 -5.09
CA THR A 53 13.22 -13.65 -5.50
C THR A 53 13.88 -12.28 -5.59
N ASP A 54 13.22 -11.29 -6.21
CA ASP A 54 13.77 -9.93 -6.35
C ASP A 54 13.98 -9.27 -4.98
N ASN A 55 13.18 -9.62 -3.97
CA ASN A 55 13.33 -9.14 -2.60
C ASN A 55 14.28 -9.98 -1.74
N ASN A 56 14.96 -11.00 -2.30
CA ASN A 56 15.74 -12.00 -1.56
C ASN A 56 14.95 -12.61 -0.38
N TYR A 57 13.65 -12.82 -0.59
CA TYR A 57 12.77 -13.40 0.41
C TYR A 57 12.85 -14.92 0.37
N ALA A 58 12.63 -15.57 1.52
CA ALA A 58 12.61 -17.03 1.59
C ALA A 58 11.48 -17.61 0.72
N ASP A 59 11.71 -18.77 0.10
CA ASP A 59 10.68 -19.45 -0.68
C ASP A 59 9.49 -19.84 0.22
N ILE A 60 8.29 -19.67 -0.31
CA ILE A 60 7.04 -20.01 0.37
C ILE A 60 6.34 -21.12 -0.41
N ALA A 61 6.03 -22.21 0.28
CA ALA A 61 5.49 -23.41 -0.36
C ALA A 61 4.11 -23.19 -1.01
N ASP A 62 3.23 -22.44 -0.35
CA ASP A 62 1.87 -22.17 -0.83
C ASP A 62 1.70 -20.71 -1.26
N LEU A 63 2.17 -20.41 -2.48
CA LEU A 63 2.03 -19.08 -3.09
C LEU A 63 0.58 -18.70 -3.41
N GLU A 64 -0.33 -19.67 -3.56
CA GLU A 64 -1.72 -19.37 -3.90
C GLU A 64 -2.45 -18.72 -2.73
N SER A 65 -2.09 -19.12 -1.51
CA SER A 65 -2.62 -18.52 -0.28
C SER A 65 -2.16 -17.07 -0.03
N ILE A 66 -1.16 -16.58 -0.77
CA ILE A 66 -0.57 -15.24 -0.54
C ILE A 66 -1.28 -14.20 -1.42
N PRO A 67 -1.93 -13.19 -0.84
CA PRO A 67 -2.48 -12.09 -1.61
C PRO A 67 -1.39 -11.30 -2.31
N GLY A 68 -1.63 -10.96 -3.58
CA GLY A 68 -0.76 -10.09 -4.34
C GLY A 68 -1.43 -9.54 -5.58
N PHE A 69 -1.08 -8.30 -5.94
CA PHE A 69 -1.65 -7.61 -7.09
C PHE A 69 -0.59 -6.92 -7.92
N ASN A 70 -0.86 -6.85 -9.20
CA ASN A 70 -0.32 -5.82 -10.07
C ASN A 70 -1.17 -4.55 -9.84
N LEU A 71 -0.51 -3.45 -9.51
CA LEU A 71 -1.12 -2.14 -9.35
C LEU A 71 -0.59 -1.21 -10.44
N GLY A 72 -1.40 -1.00 -11.47
CA GLY A 72 -1.21 0.09 -12.42
C GLY A 72 -1.90 1.34 -11.90
N PHE A 73 -1.28 2.51 -12.06
CA PHE A 73 -1.96 3.77 -11.83
C PHE A 73 -1.54 4.87 -12.80
N TYR A 74 -2.45 5.81 -13.00
CA TYR A 74 -2.26 7.03 -13.75
C TYR A 74 -2.78 8.21 -12.93
N THR A 75 -1.87 9.12 -12.59
CA THR A 75 -2.17 10.31 -11.78
C THR A 75 -1.94 11.57 -12.59
N ILE A 76 -2.85 12.53 -12.44
CA ILE A 76 -2.71 13.90 -12.95
C ILE A 76 -2.83 14.84 -11.74
N SER A 77 -1.80 15.64 -11.47
CA SER A 77 -1.87 16.69 -10.44
C SER A 77 -2.67 17.91 -10.93
N GLU A 78 -3.14 18.75 -10.02
CA GLU A 78 -3.81 20.02 -10.39
C GLU A 78 -2.89 20.99 -11.14
N LYS A 79 -1.56 20.77 -11.07
CA LYS A 79 -0.54 21.49 -11.85
C LYS A 79 -0.37 20.92 -13.27
N GLY A 80 -1.09 19.87 -13.62
CA GLY A 80 -1.04 19.20 -14.92
C GLY A 80 0.12 18.19 -15.05
N GLU A 81 0.77 17.82 -13.94
CA GLU A 81 1.85 16.83 -13.97
C GLU A 81 1.26 15.42 -14.05
N GLU A 82 1.80 14.61 -14.96
CA GLU A 82 1.33 13.25 -15.20
C GLU A 82 2.34 12.21 -14.71
N VAL A 83 1.85 11.22 -13.98
CA VAL A 83 2.65 10.08 -13.53
C VAL A 83 1.93 8.79 -13.87
N ARG A 84 2.64 7.86 -14.52
CA ARG A 84 2.19 6.49 -14.79
C ARG A 84 3.19 5.51 -14.22
N GLN A 85 2.70 4.53 -13.48
CA GLN A 85 3.56 3.47 -12.97
C GLN A 85 2.76 2.19 -12.79
N ASN A 86 3.51 1.10 -12.80
CA ASN A 86 3.01 -0.23 -12.58
C ASN A 86 3.97 -0.94 -11.61
N LEU A 87 3.43 -1.62 -10.60
CA LEU A 87 4.19 -2.33 -9.57
C LEU A 87 3.50 -3.62 -9.15
N ASN A 88 4.30 -4.62 -8.75
CA ASN A 88 3.81 -5.87 -8.20
C ASN A 88 3.98 -5.88 -6.67
N LEU A 89 2.94 -6.34 -5.99
CA LEU A 89 2.78 -6.26 -4.54
C LEU A 89 2.49 -7.66 -3.99
N LEU A 90 3.10 -8.03 -2.87
CA LEU A 90 2.83 -9.30 -2.19
C LEU A 90 2.72 -9.10 -0.68
N PHE A 91 1.76 -9.77 -0.04
CA PHE A 91 1.49 -9.63 1.40
C PHE A 91 1.64 -10.97 2.12
N VAL A 92 2.75 -11.16 2.81
CA VAL A 92 3.09 -12.40 3.52
C VAL A 92 2.74 -12.27 4.99
N VAL A 93 1.66 -12.91 5.43
CA VAL A 93 1.26 -12.93 6.84
C VAL A 93 2.26 -13.77 7.65
N LYS A 94 2.72 -13.24 8.78
CA LYS A 94 3.66 -13.90 9.70
C LYS A 94 3.06 -14.24 11.05
N ALA A 95 2.16 -13.40 11.55
CA ALA A 95 1.59 -13.54 12.88
C ALA A 95 0.15 -13.03 12.93
N GLU A 96 -0.57 -13.50 13.94
CA GLU A 96 -1.89 -12.99 14.33
C GLU A 96 -1.82 -12.62 15.81
N ASN A 97 -2.01 -11.33 16.10
CA ASN A 97 -1.84 -10.75 17.43
C ASN A 97 -3.04 -9.86 17.75
N ASN A 98 -3.78 -10.17 18.82
CA ASN A 98 -4.90 -9.35 19.32
C ASN A 98 -5.94 -8.97 18.23
N GLY A 99 -6.27 -9.89 17.33
CA GLY A 99 -7.23 -9.65 16.24
C GLY A 99 -6.65 -8.99 14.98
N TYR A 100 -5.33 -8.74 14.97
CA TYR A 100 -4.61 -8.19 13.84
C TYR A 100 -3.75 -9.24 13.15
N LEU A 101 -3.75 -9.23 11.83
CA LEU A 101 -2.76 -9.98 11.04
C LEU A 101 -1.57 -9.07 10.78
N GLU A 102 -0.37 -9.57 11.03
CA GLU A 102 0.88 -8.82 10.85
C GLU A 102 1.83 -9.60 9.95
N GLY A 103 2.60 -8.86 9.15
CA GLY A 103 3.52 -9.50 8.23
C GLY A 103 4.29 -8.54 7.35
N ASP A 104 4.84 -9.11 6.28
CA ASP A 104 5.69 -8.39 5.35
C ASP A 104 4.91 -8.04 4.08
N TYR A 105 5.12 -6.80 3.65
CA TYR A 105 4.58 -6.23 2.43
C TYR A 105 5.73 -5.97 1.47
N LEU A 106 5.78 -6.74 0.37
CA LEU A 106 6.86 -6.73 -0.60
C LEU A 106 6.44 -5.99 -1.87
N ARG A 107 7.41 -5.28 -2.45
CA ARG A 107 7.28 -4.64 -3.77
C ARG A 107 8.46 -5.01 -4.66
N ASP A 108 8.21 -5.18 -5.95
CA ASP A 108 9.29 -5.29 -6.94
C ASP A 108 10.01 -3.95 -7.16
N ARG A 109 9.30 -2.81 -7.04
CA ARG A 109 9.85 -1.45 -7.10
C ARG A 109 9.12 -0.52 -6.12
N ALA A 110 9.85 0.37 -5.45
CA ALA A 110 9.26 1.41 -4.59
C ALA A 110 9.08 2.76 -5.31
N TYR A 111 8.25 3.64 -4.76
CA TYR A 111 8.00 4.98 -5.28
C TYR A 111 9.22 5.92 -5.14
N GLU A 112 9.79 6.01 -3.94
CA GLU A 112 10.95 6.89 -3.68
C GLU A 112 12.30 6.24 -4.02
N GLU A 113 12.34 4.91 -4.12
CA GLU A 113 13.57 4.16 -4.29
C GLU A 113 13.39 3.09 -5.37
N ALA A 114 14.22 3.13 -6.41
CA ALA A 114 14.19 2.17 -7.52
C ALA A 114 14.78 0.80 -7.14
N ARG A 115 14.45 0.30 -5.95
CA ARG A 115 14.88 -1.00 -5.42
C ARG A 115 13.70 -1.77 -4.80
N PRO A 116 13.79 -3.11 -4.76
CA PRO A 116 12.88 -3.93 -3.96
C PRO A 116 12.86 -3.46 -2.51
N ILE A 117 11.68 -3.46 -1.90
CA ILE A 117 11.49 -3.01 -0.53
C ILE A 117 10.54 -3.95 0.20
N ILE A 118 11.02 -4.44 1.35
CA ILE A 118 10.22 -5.16 2.32
C ILE A 118 9.77 -4.13 3.36
N SER A 119 8.46 -4.02 3.54
CA SER A 119 7.79 -3.13 4.47
C SER A 119 6.97 -3.96 5.45
N ALA A 120 6.53 -3.38 6.55
CA ALA A 120 5.64 -4.06 7.48
C ALA A 120 4.19 -3.72 7.14
N PHE A 121 3.28 -4.68 7.32
CA PHE A 121 1.85 -4.40 7.36
C PHE A 121 1.20 -4.94 8.63
N ARG A 122 0.07 -4.32 8.97
CA ARG A 122 -0.89 -4.78 9.95
C ARG A 122 -2.28 -4.66 9.36
N PHE A 123 -3.09 -5.70 9.51
CA PHE A 123 -4.46 -5.74 9.02
C PHE A 123 -5.43 -5.97 10.18
N ASP A 124 -6.41 -5.10 10.30
CA ASP A 124 -7.51 -5.21 11.26
C ASP A 124 -8.70 -5.91 10.59
N SER A 125 -9.01 -7.12 11.05
CA SER A 125 -10.13 -7.89 10.50
C SER A 125 -11.52 -7.32 10.85
N THR A 126 -11.61 -6.50 11.91
CA THR A 126 -12.88 -5.89 12.35
C THR A 126 -13.21 -4.66 11.52
N THR A 127 -12.22 -3.79 11.31
CA THR A 127 -12.42 -2.52 10.57
C THR A 127 -12.12 -2.64 9.08
N ARG A 128 -11.44 -3.72 8.67
CA ARG A 128 -10.89 -3.93 7.31
C ARG A 128 -9.90 -2.83 6.93
N GLU A 129 -9.10 -2.37 7.91
CA GLU A 129 -7.99 -1.46 7.69
C GLU A 129 -6.70 -2.24 7.44
N LEU A 130 -6.06 -1.98 6.31
CA LEU A 130 -4.69 -2.39 6.00
C LEU A 130 -3.76 -1.21 6.24
N LEU A 131 -2.94 -1.30 7.28
CA LEU A 131 -1.89 -0.33 7.61
C LEU A 131 -0.54 -0.86 7.09
N MET A 132 0.18 -0.05 6.32
CA MET A 132 1.49 -0.36 5.76
C MET A 132 2.50 0.68 6.19
N THR A 133 3.64 0.24 6.70
CA THR A 133 4.73 1.12 7.14
C THR A 133 5.98 0.83 6.32
N THR A 134 6.38 1.82 5.52
CA THR A 134 7.58 1.76 4.68
C THR A 134 8.67 2.66 5.25
N ASN A 135 9.85 2.09 5.44
CA ASN A 135 11.02 2.74 5.99
C ASN A 135 11.98 3.16 4.86
N TYR A 136 11.81 4.35 4.30
CA TYR A 136 12.72 4.93 3.28
C TYR A 136 13.98 5.53 3.91
N THR A 137 14.98 5.84 3.10
CA THR A 137 16.26 6.40 3.57
C THR A 137 16.08 7.69 4.38
N ARG A 138 15.17 8.58 3.94
CA ARG A 138 14.97 9.91 4.54
C ARG A 138 13.63 10.10 5.25
N SER A 139 12.69 9.20 5.02
CA SER A 139 11.32 9.30 5.50
C SER A 139 10.80 7.95 6.01
N VAL A 140 9.72 8.00 6.77
CA VAL A 140 8.89 6.83 7.08
C VAL A 140 7.49 7.14 6.57
N SER A 141 6.98 6.30 5.67
CA SER A 141 5.64 6.43 5.13
C SER A 141 4.70 5.44 5.81
N VAL A 142 3.64 5.96 6.40
CA VAL A 142 2.55 5.19 7.01
C VAL A 142 1.31 5.37 6.14
N ASP A 143 0.87 4.30 5.50
CA ASP A 143 -0.23 4.30 4.54
C ASP A 143 -1.32 3.35 5.03
N SER A 144 -2.54 3.85 5.19
CA SER A 144 -3.68 3.06 5.60
C SER A 144 -4.74 3.04 4.51
N ILE A 145 -5.23 1.86 4.16
CA ILE A 145 -6.38 1.66 3.29
C ILE A 145 -7.48 0.97 4.10
N THR A 146 -8.64 1.60 4.22
CA THR A 146 -9.81 1.03 4.89
C THR A 146 -10.90 0.72 3.86
N LEU A 147 -11.29 -0.55 3.75
CA LEU A 147 -12.38 -0.96 2.87
C LEU A 147 -13.72 -0.71 3.58
N ILE A 148 -14.45 0.32 3.14
CA ILE A 148 -15.75 0.71 3.72
C ILE A 148 -16.84 -0.24 3.24
N ASN A 149 -16.84 -0.54 1.95
CA ASN A 149 -17.68 -1.55 1.31
C ASN A 149 -16.96 -2.03 0.02
N PRO A 150 -17.50 -3.03 -0.71
CA PRO A 150 -16.84 -3.58 -1.89
C PRO A 150 -16.45 -2.56 -2.98
N ASP A 151 -17.11 -1.39 -3.02
CA ASP A 151 -16.96 -0.38 -4.06
C ASP A 151 -16.40 0.96 -3.54
N LEU A 152 -16.08 1.05 -2.25
CA LEU A 152 -15.60 2.28 -1.60
C LEU A 152 -14.50 1.96 -0.58
N ARG A 153 -13.35 2.60 -0.74
CA ARG A 153 -12.26 2.57 0.23
C ARG A 153 -11.69 3.95 0.49
N ILE A 154 -11.17 4.14 1.70
CA ILE A 154 -10.51 5.37 2.12
C ILE A 154 -9.02 5.09 2.23
N ARG A 155 -8.21 6.01 1.73
CA ARG A 155 -6.75 5.96 1.89
C ARG A 155 -6.24 7.19 2.60
N LYS A 156 -5.34 6.98 3.56
CA LYS A 156 -4.65 8.05 4.29
C LYS A 156 -3.16 7.73 4.30
N ILE A 157 -2.35 8.72 3.99
CA ILE A 157 -0.90 8.62 3.91
C ILE A 157 -0.31 9.65 4.87
N ILE A 158 0.63 9.25 5.68
CA ILE A 158 1.41 10.17 6.51
C ILE A 158 2.88 9.87 6.28
N ASN A 159 3.60 10.86 5.77
CA ASN A 159 5.05 10.77 5.63
C ASN A 159 5.69 11.56 6.77
N TYR A 160 6.55 10.88 7.52
CA TYR A 160 7.35 11.44 8.59
C TYR A 160 8.78 11.62 8.11
N GLN A 161 9.50 12.60 8.66
CA GLN A 161 10.95 12.59 8.60
C GLN A 161 11.46 11.34 9.33
N ARG A 162 12.47 10.67 8.78
CA ARG A 162 13.07 9.50 9.43
C ARG A 162 13.59 9.88 10.82
N PRO A 163 13.08 9.26 11.90
CA PRO A 163 13.61 9.49 13.23
C PRO A 163 14.95 8.77 13.41
N GLN A 164 15.67 9.10 14.49
CA GLN A 164 16.77 8.25 14.94
C GLN A 164 16.24 6.88 15.39
N GLN A 165 17.11 5.87 15.43
CA GLN A 165 16.70 4.53 15.80
C GLN A 165 16.14 4.50 17.23
N GLY A 166 14.90 4.00 17.37
CA GLY A 166 14.21 3.90 18.67
C GLY A 166 13.35 5.12 19.03
N GLU A 167 13.48 6.22 18.32
CA GLU A 167 12.68 7.43 18.53
C GLU A 167 11.30 7.34 17.84
N PRO A 168 10.26 8.00 18.38
CA PRO A 168 8.93 8.00 17.80
C PRO A 168 8.84 8.79 16.49
N LEU A 169 7.80 8.49 15.71
CA LEU A 169 7.45 9.24 14.50
C LEU A 169 6.73 10.55 14.88
N GLU A 170 7.47 11.65 14.95
CA GLU A 170 6.90 12.95 15.38
C GLU A 170 6.80 13.97 14.26
N LYS A 171 7.88 14.14 13.48
CA LYS A 171 7.94 15.21 12.48
C LYS A 171 7.25 14.83 11.18
N VAL A 172 5.98 15.22 11.06
CA VAL A 172 5.17 15.03 9.84
C VAL A 172 5.64 15.97 8.73
N LEU A 173 5.85 15.42 7.54
CA LEU A 173 6.22 16.14 6.32
C LEU A 173 5.02 16.33 5.40
N LEU A 174 4.22 15.28 5.24
CA LEU A 174 3.06 15.25 4.35
C LEU A 174 1.93 14.45 4.96
N VAL A 175 0.70 14.92 4.73
CA VAL A 175 -0.53 14.16 4.98
C VAL A 175 -1.33 14.08 3.69
N GLY A 176 -1.61 12.86 3.23
CA GLY A 176 -2.44 12.56 2.07
C GLY A 176 -3.77 11.94 2.48
N PHE A 177 -4.84 12.27 1.77
CA PHE A 177 -6.16 11.67 1.93
C PHE A 177 -6.80 11.43 0.57
N GLY A 178 -7.48 10.29 0.40
CA GLY A 178 -8.23 9.96 -0.81
C GLY A 178 -9.45 9.10 -0.50
N VAL A 179 -10.51 9.35 -1.26
CA VAL A 179 -11.71 8.50 -1.31
C VAL A 179 -11.70 7.79 -2.65
N GLU A 180 -11.48 6.48 -2.63
CA GLU A 180 -11.33 5.68 -3.84
C GLU A 180 -12.63 4.90 -4.10
N CYS A 181 -13.25 5.17 -5.25
CA CYS A 181 -14.48 4.53 -5.70
C CYS A 181 -14.19 3.53 -6.80
N LYS A 182 -14.83 2.37 -6.75
CA LYS A 182 -14.76 1.38 -7.81
C LYS A 182 -15.55 1.82 -9.04
N VAL A 183 -15.01 1.57 -10.22
CA VAL A 183 -15.59 2.00 -11.51
C VAL A 183 -16.06 0.80 -12.34
N SER A 184 -15.37 -0.34 -12.20
CA SER A 184 -15.67 -1.62 -12.86
C SER A 184 -15.02 -2.77 -12.12
#